data_AF-C4P8B8-F1
#
_entry.id   AF-C4P8B8-F1
#
_cell.length_a   1.000
_cell.length_b   1.000
_cell.length_c   1.000
_cell.angle_alpha   90.00
_cell.angle_beta   90.00
_cell.angle_gamma   90.00
#
_symmetry.space_group_name_H-M   'P 1'
#
loop_
_entity.id
_entity.type
_entity.pdbx_description
1 polymer ?
#
loop_
_entity_poly.entity_id
_entity_poly.type
_entity_poly.pdbx_seq_one_letter_code
_entity_poly.pdbx_strand_id
1 'polypeptide(L)'
;MAERLTDIGPPKYDLFWPQVIKDNAGKWLYHDILEPGVLLHVSENGAKIWSVRCGATRLMTTMMVEEICKIADQFCGGYFRFTTRNNVEFLVTDESKLEPLKKALKAAGNLP
;
A
#
# COMPACT_ATOMS: atom_id res chain seq x y z
N MET A 1 -9.38 20.50 -33.17
CA MET A 1 -9.18 19.24 -32.42
C MET A 1 -8.48 19.60 -31.12
N ALA A 2 -8.91 19.06 -29.98
CA ALA A 2 -8.08 19.14 -28.77
C ALA A 2 -6.71 18.52 -29.09
N GLU A 3 -5.63 19.09 -28.55
CA GLU A 3 -4.28 18.61 -28.82
C GLU A 3 -4.11 17.16 -28.34
N ARG A 4 -3.74 16.26 -29.26
CA ARG A 4 -3.50 14.85 -28.96
C ARG A 4 -2.10 14.70 -28.38
N LEU A 5 -2.02 14.15 -27.17
CA LEU A 5 -0.76 13.79 -26.51
C LEU A 5 -0.42 12.31 -26.79
N THR A 6 0.80 12.00 -27.22
CA THR A 6 1.32 10.65 -27.46
C THR A 6 2.71 10.47 -26.85
N ASP A 7 3.18 9.22 -26.74
CA ASP A 7 4.55 8.88 -26.32
C ASP A 7 4.95 9.35 -24.90
N ILE A 8 3.97 9.57 -24.03
CA ILE A 8 4.18 10.09 -22.66
C ILE A 8 4.57 9.02 -21.62
N GLY A 9 4.40 7.74 -21.94
CA GLY A 9 4.68 6.63 -21.01
C GLY A 9 3.78 6.61 -19.76
N PRO A 10 4.15 5.82 -18.73
CA PRO A 10 3.45 5.82 -17.45
C PRO A 10 3.89 7.02 -16.58
N PRO A 11 3.06 7.45 -15.63
CA PRO A 11 3.53 8.31 -14.55
C PRO A 11 4.69 7.63 -13.81
N LYS A 12 5.69 8.40 -13.42
CA LYS A 12 6.86 7.88 -12.69
C LYS A 12 6.40 7.27 -11.35
N TYR A 13 6.85 6.06 -11.06
CA TYR A 13 6.36 5.24 -9.94
C TYR A 13 6.56 5.89 -8.56
N ASP A 14 7.60 6.71 -8.38
CA ASP A 14 7.96 7.34 -7.12
C ASP A 14 7.07 8.53 -6.77
N LEU A 15 6.27 9.05 -7.72
CA LEU A 15 5.25 10.06 -7.45
C LEU A 15 4.24 9.56 -6.40
N PHE A 16 3.97 8.26 -6.37
CA PHE A 16 2.97 7.61 -5.52
C PHE A 16 3.56 6.90 -4.30
N TRP A 17 4.82 7.17 -3.95
CA TRP A 17 5.42 6.61 -2.75
C TRP A 17 5.06 7.41 -1.50
N PRO A 18 4.76 6.75 -0.37
CA PRO A 18 4.81 7.37 0.95
C PRO A 18 6.18 8.01 1.18
N GLN A 19 6.23 9.10 1.93
CA GLN A 19 7.48 9.82 2.19
C GLN A 19 8.55 8.92 2.83
N VAL A 20 8.16 8.03 3.74
CA VAL A 20 9.09 7.06 4.36
C VAL A 20 9.74 6.14 3.33
N ILE A 21 9.05 5.78 2.23
CA ILE A 21 9.66 4.99 1.15
C ILE A 21 10.62 5.85 0.33
N LYS A 22 10.24 7.09 0.01
CA LYS A 22 11.09 8.02 -0.74
C LYS A 22 12.42 8.25 -0.05
N ASP A 23 12.39 8.49 1.27
CA ASP A 23 13.59 8.83 2.05
C ASP A 23 14.52 7.63 2.25
N ASN A 24 13.98 6.41 2.20
CA ASN A 24 14.69 5.17 2.55
C ASN A 24 14.80 4.16 1.39
N ALA A 25 14.42 4.54 0.18
CA ALA A 25 14.59 3.69 -1.00
C ALA A 25 16.07 3.32 -1.19
N GLY A 26 16.37 2.02 -1.19
CA GLY A 26 17.74 1.50 -1.27
C GLY A 26 18.51 1.51 0.05
N LYS A 27 17.89 1.91 1.18
CA LYS A 27 18.49 2.01 2.52
C LYS A 27 17.70 1.20 3.56
N TRP A 28 17.16 0.06 3.13
CA TRP A 28 16.43 -0.86 4.00
C TRP A 28 17.41 -1.81 4.67
N LEU A 29 17.34 -1.91 6.00
CA LEU A 29 18.25 -2.74 6.78
C LEU A 29 17.76 -4.19 6.85
N TYR A 30 16.49 -4.39 7.18
CA TYR A 30 15.88 -5.70 7.26
C TYR A 30 14.35 -5.64 7.10
N HIS A 31 13.76 -6.83 6.96
CA HIS A 31 12.32 -7.02 7.03
C HIS A 31 12.00 -8.20 7.94
N ASP A 32 10.82 -8.17 8.55
CA ASP A 32 10.25 -9.27 9.33
C ASP A 32 8.80 -9.53 8.93
N ILE A 33 8.38 -10.79 9.09
CA ILE A 33 6.98 -11.19 8.99
C ILE A 33 6.45 -11.27 10.42
N LEU A 34 5.61 -10.31 10.82
CA LEU A 34 5.12 -10.23 12.20
C LEU A 34 3.99 -11.24 12.44
N GLU A 35 3.13 -11.43 11.44
CA GLU A 35 2.01 -12.38 11.43
C GLU A 35 1.59 -12.61 9.96
N PRO A 36 0.72 -13.59 9.66
CA PRO A 36 0.22 -13.79 8.30
C PRO A 36 -0.34 -12.49 7.69
N GLY A 37 0.22 -12.10 6.54
CA GLY A 37 -0.18 -10.89 5.82
C GLY A 37 0.37 -9.58 6.39
N VAL A 38 1.13 -9.56 7.49
CA VAL A 38 1.72 -8.33 8.04
C VAL A 38 3.25 -8.39 8.00
N LEU A 39 3.82 -7.46 7.23
CA LEU A 39 5.25 -7.31 7.04
C LEU A 39 5.73 -6.02 7.67
N LEU A 40 6.90 -6.03 8.28
CA LEU A 40 7.61 -4.84 8.74
C LEU A 40 8.89 -4.68 7.92
N HIS A 41 9.16 -3.47 7.43
CA HIS A 41 10.47 -3.09 6.92
C HIS A 41 11.06 -2.00 7.82
N VAL A 42 12.33 -2.15 8.15
CA VAL A 42 13.09 -1.20 8.97
C VAL A 42 14.29 -0.71 8.16
N SER A 43 14.43 0.61 8.07
CA SER A 43 15.53 1.26 7.37
C SER A 43 16.79 1.36 8.23
N GLU A 44 17.91 1.71 7.60
CA GLU A 44 19.20 1.92 8.28
C GLU A 44 19.14 3.01 9.38
N ASN A 45 18.23 3.97 9.25
CA ASN A 45 18.03 5.04 10.25
C ASN A 45 16.91 4.74 11.26
N GLY A 46 16.35 3.53 11.23
CA GLY A 46 15.30 3.09 12.15
C GLY A 46 13.88 3.48 11.75
N ALA A 47 13.66 4.19 10.63
CA ALA A 47 12.31 4.42 10.12
C ALA A 47 11.66 3.09 9.73
N LYS A 48 10.37 2.97 10.05
CA LYS A 48 9.58 1.74 9.89
C LYS A 48 8.43 1.97 8.92
N ILE A 49 8.08 0.91 8.19
CA ILE A 49 6.84 0.84 7.43
C ILE A 49 6.28 -0.57 7.52
N TRP A 50 4.97 -0.66 7.71
CA TRP A 50 4.25 -1.92 7.72
C TRP A 50 3.48 -2.10 6.42
N SER A 51 3.48 -3.31 5.88
CA SER A 51 2.62 -3.69 4.78
C SER A 51 1.58 -4.69 5.27
N VAL A 52 0.30 -4.36 5.16
CA VAL A 52 -0.81 -5.29 5.38
C VAL A 52 -1.30 -5.79 4.03
N ARG A 53 -1.02 -7.06 3.74
CA ARG A 53 -1.31 -7.72 2.46
C ARG A 53 -2.63 -8.46 2.54
N CYS A 54 -3.54 -8.17 1.62
CA CYS A 54 -4.83 -8.83 1.50
C CYS A 54 -5.00 -9.49 0.13
N GLY A 55 -5.73 -10.60 0.09
CA GLY A 55 -6.18 -11.18 -1.18
C GLY A 55 -7.08 -10.21 -1.94
N ALA A 56 -6.98 -10.22 -3.28
CA ALA A 56 -7.93 -9.55 -4.14
C ALA A 56 -8.25 -10.43 -5.36
N THR A 57 -9.42 -10.21 -5.95
CA THR A 57 -9.98 -11.07 -7.01
C THR A 57 -9.37 -10.84 -8.38
N ARG A 58 -8.41 -9.90 -8.53
CA ARG A 58 -7.82 -9.40 -9.78
C ARG A 58 -8.84 -8.74 -10.72
N LEU A 59 -9.89 -9.45 -11.11
CA LEU A 59 -11.08 -8.87 -11.71
C LEU A 59 -11.90 -8.18 -10.61
N MET A 60 -11.98 -6.86 -10.68
CA MET A 60 -12.59 -6.00 -9.67
C MET A 60 -13.50 -4.97 -10.32
N THR A 61 -14.54 -4.55 -9.60
CA THR A 61 -15.37 -3.41 -10.00
C THR A 61 -14.68 -2.10 -9.61
N THR A 62 -15.09 -0.98 -10.20
CA THR A 62 -14.61 0.34 -9.76
C THR A 62 -14.98 0.63 -8.31
N MET A 63 -16.13 0.15 -7.85
CA MET A 63 -16.57 0.28 -6.44
C MET A 63 -15.61 -0.41 -5.47
N MET A 64 -15.07 -1.59 -5.81
CA MET A 64 -14.06 -2.26 -4.99
C MET A 64 -12.76 -1.46 -4.93
N VAL A 65 -12.34 -0.86 -6.05
CA VAL A 65 -11.14 0.01 -6.07
C VAL A 65 -11.37 1.27 -5.22
N GLU A 66 -12.53 1.89 -5.32
CA GLU A 66 -12.89 3.05 -4.49
C GLU A 66 -12.91 2.71 -2.99
N GLU A 67 -13.34 1.51 -2.61
CA GLU A 67 -13.27 1.03 -1.23
C GLU A 67 -11.83 0.87 -0.75
N ILE A 68 -10.95 0.29 -1.58
CA ILE A 68 -9.50 0.23 -1.30
C ILE A 68 -8.94 1.64 -1.09
N CYS A 69 -9.27 2.60 -1.97
CA CYS A 69 -8.83 3.99 -1.83
C CYS A 69 -9.31 4.62 -0.52
N LYS A 70 -10.59 4.45 -0.14
CA LYS A 70 -11.15 4.98 1.12
C LYS A 70 -10.43 4.41 2.35
N ILE A 71 -10.13 3.11 2.35
CA ILE A 71 -9.37 2.47 3.43
C ILE A 71 -7.94 3.03 3.46
N ALA A 72 -7.30 3.19 2.31
CA ALA A 72 -5.96 3.77 2.22
C ALA A 72 -5.92 5.23 2.70
N ASP A 73 -6.92 6.04 2.36
CA ASP A 73 -7.05 7.43 2.85
C ASP A 73 -7.17 7.48 4.38
N GLN A 74 -7.98 6.59 4.96
CA GLN A 74 -8.24 6.59 6.39
C GLN A 74 -7.04 6.11 7.24
N PHE A 75 -6.28 5.14 6.77
CA PHE A 75 -5.26 4.46 7.58
C PHE A 75 -3.82 4.60 7.06
N CYS A 76 -3.65 4.92 5.78
CA CYS A 76 -2.37 4.83 5.07
C CYS A 76 -1.98 6.15 4.37
N GLY A 77 -2.67 7.26 4.63
CA GLY A 77 -2.40 8.54 3.99
C GLY A 77 -2.64 8.55 2.48
N GLY A 78 -3.54 7.67 2.00
CA GLY A 78 -3.86 7.50 0.58
C GLY A 78 -2.94 6.53 -0.18
N TYR A 79 -2.02 5.86 0.52
CA TYR A 79 -1.04 4.98 -0.13
C TYR A 79 -1.37 3.49 0.01
N PHE A 80 -1.39 2.80 -1.13
CA PHE A 80 -1.43 1.34 -1.23
C PHE A 80 -0.73 0.92 -2.51
N ARG A 81 -0.46 -0.37 -2.67
CA ARG A 81 0.07 -0.93 -3.93
C ARG A 81 -0.56 -2.28 -4.25
N PHE A 82 -0.43 -2.71 -5.50
CA PHE A 82 -0.70 -4.09 -5.89
C PHE A 82 0.60 -4.88 -5.98
N THR A 83 0.53 -6.15 -5.58
CA THR A 83 1.63 -7.10 -5.73
C THR A 83 1.60 -7.76 -7.10
N THR A 84 2.69 -8.42 -7.48
CA THR A 84 2.80 -9.20 -8.72
C THR A 84 1.86 -10.42 -8.78
N ARG A 85 1.23 -10.80 -7.66
CA ARG A 85 0.19 -11.84 -7.59
C ARG A 85 -1.22 -11.28 -7.41
N ASN A 86 -1.40 -10.00 -7.75
CA ASN A 86 -2.67 -9.27 -7.70
C ASN A 86 -3.26 -9.08 -6.29
N ASN A 87 -2.52 -9.38 -5.22
CA ASN A 87 -2.90 -8.98 -3.87
C ASN A 87 -2.75 -7.46 -3.70
N VAL A 88 -3.50 -6.88 -2.77
CA VAL A 88 -3.39 -5.47 -2.35
C VAL A 88 -2.50 -5.40 -1.11
N GLU A 89 -1.65 -4.38 -1.03
CA GLU A 89 -0.87 -4.05 0.16
C GLU A 89 -1.15 -2.61 0.58
N PHE A 90 -1.62 -2.47 1.82
CA PHE A 90 -1.77 -1.18 2.50
C PHE A 90 -0.47 -0.81 3.19
N LEU A 91 0.02 0.41 2.95
CA LEU A 91 1.34 0.87 3.39
C LEU A 91 1.19 1.79 4.61
N VAL A 92 1.36 1.24 5.80
CA VAL A 92 1.10 1.93 7.06
C VAL A 92 2.39 2.48 7.63
N THR A 93 2.42 3.78 7.96
CA THR A 93 3.58 4.45 8.57
C THR A 93 3.41 4.76 10.05
N ASP A 94 2.18 4.69 10.55
CA ASP A 94 1.82 4.88 11.96
C ASP A 94 1.34 3.55 12.54
N GLU A 95 2.15 2.95 13.43
CA GLU A 95 1.88 1.66 14.05
C GLU A 95 0.50 1.61 14.74
N SER A 96 0.03 2.74 15.28
CA SER A 96 -1.27 2.83 15.96
C SER A 96 -2.45 2.58 15.02
N LYS A 97 -2.24 2.67 13.70
CA LYS A 97 -3.25 2.42 12.66
C LYS A 97 -3.35 0.96 12.24
N LEU A 98 -2.41 0.08 12.63
CA LEU A 98 -2.41 -1.32 12.20
C LEU A 98 -3.63 -2.10 12.69
N GLU A 99 -3.90 -2.09 13.99
CA GLU A 99 -5.05 -2.79 14.55
C GLU A 99 -6.39 -2.24 14.02
N PRO A 100 -6.60 -0.92 13.95
CA PRO A 100 -7.77 -0.35 13.28
C PRO A 100 -7.92 -0.79 11.82
N LEU A 101 -6.83 -0.77 11.03
CA LEU A 101 -6.84 -1.20 9.64
C LEU A 101 -7.22 -2.67 9.51
N LYS A 102 -6.59 -3.57 10.28
CA LYS A 102 -6.92 -5.00 10.25
C LYS A 102 -8.39 -5.27 10.57
N LYS A 103 -8.96 -4.53 11.53
CA LYS A 103 -10.40 -4.61 11.85
C LYS A 103 -11.28 -4.14 10.70
N ALA A 104 -10.94 -3.02 10.06
CA ALA A 104 -11.67 -2.50 8.91
C ALA A 104 -11.63 -3.48 7.72
N LEU A 105 -10.45 -4.04 7.42
CA LEU A 105 -10.26 -5.03 6.36
C LEU A 105 -11.08 -6.30 6.63
N LYS A 106 -11.02 -6.83 7.86
CA LYS A 106 -11.84 -7.98 8.27
C LYS A 106 -13.34 -7.71 8.12
N ALA A 107 -13.81 -6.51 8.47
CA ALA A 107 -15.20 -6.13 8.32
C ALA A 107 -15.64 -6.02 6.84
N ALA A 108 -14.73 -5.61 5.96
CA ALA A 108 -14.92 -5.59 4.51
C ALA A 108 -14.81 -6.98 3.84
N GLY A 109 -14.63 -8.05 4.62
CA GLY A 109 -14.44 -9.41 4.11
C GLY A 109 -13.04 -9.69 3.53
N ASN A 110 -12.13 -8.73 3.66
CA ASN A 110 -10.74 -8.83 3.21
C ASN A 110 -9.87 -9.18 4.42
N LEU A 111 -9.53 -10.45 4.60
CA LEU A 111 -8.53 -10.83 5.61
C LEU A 111 -7.11 -10.63 5.05
N PRO A 112 -6.13 -10.22 5.88
CA PRO A 112 -4.76 -10.66 5.65
C PRO A 112 -4.63 -12.19 5.80
#